data_AF-A0A3D2R8C2-F1
#
_entry.id   AF-A0A3D2R8C2-F1
#
_cell.length_a   1.000
_cell.length_b   1.000
_cell.length_c   1.000
_cell.angle_alpha   90.00
_cell.angle_beta   90.00
_cell.angle_gamma   90.00
#
_symmetry.space_group_name_H-M   'P 1'
#
loop_
_entity.id
_entity.type
_entity.pdbx_description
1 polymer ?
#
loop_
_entity_poly.entity_id
_entity_poly.type
_entity_poly.pdbx_seq_one_letter_code
_entity_poly.pdbx_strand_id
1 'polypeptide(L)'
;GLAAMRGQWPKVKVLLPREQGYIDPDDILPQLSDSRENWVVLESRKPVIISNVIGVLNGMAYYQQKNEENDTIKKTYDVRLFTSAKNESFDFDDISNIHLSHLKFSYPSLSRPYSIGETLEPFVLTYLERFGTTPNKYAARGFDLTLDLILRQASTNGPLTQALVMPETTQYTENKFRYELGPQGGYENKAFYLLKYTQDMGIEELINSLGARN
;
A
#
# COMPACT_ATOMS: atom_id res chain seq x y z
N GLY A 1 13.47 -4.00 -4.43
CA GLY A 1 14.34 -3.66 -5.57
C GLY A 1 14.33 -4.77 -6.61
N LEU A 2 14.52 -4.43 -7.89
CA LEU A 2 14.36 -5.35 -9.03
C LEU A 2 15.17 -6.65 -8.90
N ALA A 3 16.40 -6.57 -8.38
CA ALA A 3 17.26 -7.75 -8.17
C ALA A 3 16.65 -8.77 -7.19
N ALA A 4 16.08 -8.30 -6.07
CA ALA A 4 15.42 -9.17 -5.10
C ALA A 4 14.18 -9.85 -5.69
N MET A 5 13.38 -9.09 -6.46
CA MET A 5 12.18 -9.63 -7.12
C MET A 5 12.52 -10.68 -8.16
N ARG A 6 13.58 -10.50 -8.95
CA ARG A 6 14.04 -11.52 -9.92
C ARG A 6 14.64 -12.75 -9.24
N GLY A 7 15.24 -12.59 -8.06
CA GLY A 7 15.73 -13.71 -7.26
C GLY A 7 14.62 -14.64 -6.79
N GLN A 8 13.49 -14.07 -6.34
CA GLN A 8 12.31 -14.85 -5.91
C GLN A 8 11.39 -15.27 -7.07
N TRP A 9 11.24 -14.42 -8.09
CA TRP A 9 10.37 -14.65 -9.26
C TRP A 9 11.16 -14.50 -10.56
N PRO A 10 11.93 -15.52 -10.97
CA PRO A 10 12.78 -15.43 -12.16
C PRO A 10 12.02 -15.19 -13.46
N LYS A 11 10.74 -15.59 -13.51
CA LYS A 11 9.85 -15.45 -14.68
C LYS A 11 9.11 -14.12 -14.75
N VAL A 12 9.31 -13.20 -13.79
CA VAL A 12 8.63 -11.90 -13.78
C VAL A 12 9.00 -11.10 -15.02
N LYS A 13 7.98 -10.56 -15.70
CA LYS A 13 8.17 -9.68 -16.86
C LYS A 13 8.58 -8.30 -16.36
N VAL A 14 9.63 -7.73 -16.94
CA VAL A 14 10.16 -6.42 -16.56
C VAL A 14 10.01 -5.51 -17.77
N LEU A 15 9.25 -4.44 -17.60
CA LEU A 15 9.08 -3.39 -18.59
C LEU A 15 9.82 -2.16 -18.10
N LEU A 16 10.62 -1.57 -18.99
CA LEU A 16 11.28 -0.30 -18.74
C LEU A 16 10.61 0.77 -19.59
N PRO A 17 10.45 2.00 -19.09
CA PRO A 17 9.97 3.10 -19.91
C PRO A 17 10.82 3.29 -21.15
N ARG A 18 10.18 3.60 -22.28
CA ARG A 18 10.84 4.05 -23.51
C ARG A 18 11.53 5.40 -23.26
N GLU A 19 12.18 5.93 -24.30
CA GLU A 19 12.74 7.28 -24.25
C GLU A 19 11.70 8.29 -23.74
N GLN A 20 12.17 9.26 -22.94
CA GLN A 20 11.33 10.25 -22.23
C GLN A 20 10.45 9.71 -21.09
N GLY A 21 10.50 8.42 -20.75
CA GLY A 21 9.80 7.88 -19.58
C GLY A 21 8.37 7.43 -19.85
N TYR A 22 7.99 7.28 -21.11
CA TYR A 22 6.66 6.79 -21.52
C TYR A 22 6.64 5.26 -21.60
N ILE A 23 5.55 4.64 -21.16
CA ILE A 23 5.25 3.23 -21.39
C ILE A 23 4.15 3.13 -22.45
N ASP A 24 4.44 2.40 -23.51
CA ASP A 24 3.49 2.16 -24.58
C ASP A 24 2.53 1.01 -24.19
N PRO A 25 1.21 1.16 -24.36
CA PRO A 25 0.27 0.07 -24.20
C PRO A 25 0.67 -1.22 -24.93
N ASP A 26 1.29 -1.11 -26.11
CA ASP A 26 1.74 -2.25 -26.91
C ASP A 26 2.90 -3.03 -26.24
N ASP A 27 3.62 -2.41 -25.30
CA ASP A 27 4.64 -3.10 -24.50
C ASP A 27 4.03 -3.90 -23.34
N ILE A 28 2.87 -3.45 -22.82
CA ILE A 28 2.18 -4.08 -21.68
C ILE A 28 1.22 -5.17 -22.15
N LEU A 29 0.37 -4.88 -23.15
CA LEU A 29 -0.75 -5.73 -23.59
C LEU A 29 -0.35 -7.20 -23.81
N PRO A 30 0.77 -7.51 -24.51
CA PRO A 30 1.16 -8.90 -24.75
C PRO A 30 1.60 -9.67 -23.49
N GLN A 31 1.85 -8.95 -22.38
CA GLN A 31 2.25 -9.55 -21.11
C GLN A 31 1.05 -9.82 -20.19
N LEU A 32 -0.14 -9.31 -20.51
CA LEU A 32 -1.34 -9.48 -19.71
C LEU A 32 -2.10 -10.76 -20.07
N SER A 33 -2.65 -11.40 -19.05
CA SER A 33 -3.58 -12.53 -19.16
C SER A 33 -5.01 -12.03 -19.16
N ASP A 34 -5.83 -12.48 -20.11
CA ASP A 34 -7.27 -12.19 -20.17
C ASP A 34 -8.11 -13.13 -19.29
N SER A 35 -7.50 -14.20 -18.75
CA SER A 35 -8.16 -15.21 -17.92
C SER A 35 -7.80 -15.14 -16.43
N ARG A 36 -6.89 -14.23 -16.04
CA ARG A 36 -6.35 -14.15 -14.67
C ARG A 36 -6.13 -12.69 -14.27
N GLU A 37 -6.16 -12.41 -12.97
CA GLU A 37 -5.76 -11.10 -12.45
C GLU A 37 -4.27 -10.86 -12.72
N ASN A 38 -3.95 -9.67 -13.23
CA ASN A 38 -2.61 -9.25 -13.57
C ASN A 38 -2.08 -8.33 -12.48
N TRP A 39 -1.01 -8.75 -11.79
CA TRP A 39 -0.35 -7.94 -10.77
C TRP A 39 0.78 -7.14 -11.40
N VAL A 40 0.68 -5.82 -11.31
CA VAL A 40 1.69 -4.90 -11.80
C VAL A 40 2.37 -4.25 -10.60
N VAL A 41 3.69 -4.32 -10.53
CA VAL A 41 4.48 -3.63 -9.49
C VAL A 41 5.18 -2.43 -10.12
N LEU A 42 4.81 -1.24 -9.68
CA LEU A 42 5.33 0.03 -10.18
C LEU A 42 6.33 0.63 -9.17
N GLU A 43 7.55 0.83 -9.63
CA GLU A 43 8.64 1.44 -8.86
C GLU A 43 9.18 2.66 -9.60
N SER A 44 8.81 3.85 -9.15
CA SER A 44 9.27 5.11 -9.72
C SER A 44 9.20 6.24 -8.70
N ARG A 45 10.02 7.27 -8.92
CA ARG A 45 9.98 8.57 -8.23
C ARG A 45 9.73 9.72 -9.20
N LYS A 46 9.31 9.41 -10.43
CA LYS A 46 9.01 10.40 -11.47
C LYS A 46 7.49 10.44 -11.67
N PRO A 47 6.80 11.53 -11.29
CA PRO A 47 5.34 11.64 -11.41
C PRO A 47 4.82 11.35 -12.82
N VAL A 48 5.51 11.85 -13.85
CA VAL A 48 5.15 11.64 -15.27
C VAL A 48 5.07 10.16 -15.63
N ILE A 49 6.02 9.34 -15.17
CA ILE A 49 6.04 7.89 -15.42
C ILE A 49 4.87 7.23 -14.68
N ILE A 50 4.65 7.61 -13.43
CA ILE A 50 3.61 7.01 -12.59
C ILE A 50 2.23 7.31 -13.16
N SER A 51 1.95 8.57 -13.48
CA SER A 51 0.69 9.01 -14.09
C SER A 51 0.44 8.29 -15.43
N ASN A 52 1.46 8.22 -16.29
CA ASN A 52 1.35 7.50 -17.55
C ASN A 52 1.01 6.02 -17.36
N VAL A 53 1.74 5.30 -16.49
CA VAL A 53 1.46 3.88 -16.23
C VAL A 53 0.06 3.69 -15.67
N ILE A 54 -0.35 4.49 -14.69
CA ILE A 54 -1.70 4.41 -14.10
C ILE A 54 -2.78 4.65 -15.16
N GLY A 55 -2.58 5.64 -16.04
CA GLY A 55 -3.51 5.93 -17.14
C GLY A 55 -3.61 4.76 -18.13
N VAL A 56 -2.47 4.22 -18.56
CA VAL A 56 -2.42 3.06 -19.46
C VAL A 56 -3.13 1.86 -18.84
N LEU A 57 -2.85 1.53 -17.58
CA LEU A 57 -3.48 0.41 -16.88
C LEU A 57 -4.99 0.60 -16.69
N ASN A 58 -5.45 1.82 -16.39
CA ASN A 58 -6.89 2.13 -16.32
C ASN A 58 -7.58 1.96 -17.69
N GLY A 59 -6.86 2.24 -18.78
CA GLY A 59 -7.34 2.01 -20.13
C GLY A 59 -7.50 0.53 -20.48
N MET A 60 -6.73 -0.39 -19.85
CA MET A 60 -6.69 -1.83 -20.16
C MET A 60 -8.06 -2.52 -20.15
N ALA A 61 -9.00 -2.05 -19.33
CA ALA A 61 -10.37 -2.56 -19.30
C ALA A 61 -11.16 -2.33 -20.62
N TYR A 62 -10.70 -1.43 -21.48
CA TYR A 62 -11.38 -0.99 -22.69
C TYR A 62 -10.61 -1.27 -23.98
N TYR A 63 -9.41 -1.85 -23.92
CA TYR A 63 -8.64 -2.16 -25.12
C TYR A 63 -9.33 -3.27 -25.93
N GLN A 64 -9.55 -2.98 -27.20
CA GLN A 64 -10.10 -3.93 -28.17
C GLN A 64 -8.95 -4.46 -29.01
N GLN A 65 -8.84 -5.79 -29.12
CA GLN A 65 -7.95 -6.41 -30.09
C GLN A 65 -8.74 -6.81 -31.32
N LYS A 66 -8.19 -6.50 -32.50
CA LYS A 66 -8.68 -7.06 -33.76
C LYS A 66 -8.11 -8.46 -33.91
N ASN A 67 -8.94 -9.42 -34.26
CA ASN A 67 -8.48 -10.75 -34.66
C ASN A 67 -7.99 -10.76 -36.11
N GLU A 68 -7.40 -11.89 -36.52
CA GLU A 68 -6.99 -12.17 -37.90
C GLU A 68 -8.13 -11.98 -38.92
N GLU A 69 -9.38 -12.10 -38.47
CA GLU A 69 -10.60 -11.91 -39.28
C GLU A 69 -11.16 -10.46 -39.24
N ASN A 70 -10.40 -9.48 -38.73
CA ASN A 70 -10.82 -8.07 -38.54
C ASN A 70 -11.98 -7.84 -37.56
N ASP A 71 -12.43 -8.87 -36.85
CA ASP A 71 -13.47 -8.74 -35.84
C ASP A 71 -12.89 -8.19 -34.52
N THR A 72 -13.60 -7.27 -33.88
CA THR A 72 -13.18 -6.66 -32.61
C THR A 72 -13.57 -7.53 -31.42
N ILE A 73 -12.60 -8.19 -30.79
CA ILE A 73 -12.81 -8.82 -29.47
C ILE A 73 -12.56 -7.77 -28.39
N LYS A 74 -13.59 -7.53 -27.57
CA LYS A 74 -13.42 -6.81 -26.30
C LYS A 74 -12.75 -7.75 -25.29
N LYS A 75 -11.47 -7.52 -25.02
CA LYS A 75 -10.77 -8.18 -23.91
C LYS A 75 -10.81 -7.26 -22.69
N THR A 76 -11.18 -7.82 -21.55
CA THR A 76 -11.15 -7.12 -20.27
C THR A 76 -10.03 -7.71 -19.41
N TYR A 77 -8.97 -6.95 -19.18
CA TYR A 77 -7.89 -7.36 -18.30
C TYR A 77 -8.19 -6.90 -16.88
N ASP A 78 -8.29 -7.82 -15.92
CA ASP A 78 -8.31 -7.48 -14.50
C ASP A 78 -6.87 -7.14 -14.07
N VAL A 79 -6.65 -5.91 -13.61
CA VAL A 79 -5.32 -5.39 -13.28
C VAL A 79 -5.34 -4.88 -11.84
N ARG A 80 -4.35 -5.31 -11.07
CA ARG A 80 -4.06 -4.80 -9.73
C ARG A 80 -2.69 -4.15 -9.69
N LEU A 81 -2.63 -2.92 -9.20
CA LEU A 81 -1.40 -2.15 -9.08
C LEU A 81 -0.82 -2.27 -7.67
N PHE A 82 0.49 -2.44 -7.59
CA PHE A 82 1.26 -2.46 -6.36
C PHE A 82 2.46 -1.53 -6.43
N THR A 83 2.92 -1.07 -5.27
CA THR A 83 4.28 -0.53 -5.11
C THR A 83 4.87 -1.00 -3.78
N SER A 84 6.18 -1.16 -3.71
CA SER A 84 6.89 -1.46 -2.46
C SER A 84 7.19 -0.20 -1.64
N ALA A 85 7.09 0.99 -2.24
CA ALA A 85 7.38 2.25 -1.57
C ALA A 85 6.56 3.40 -2.18
N LYS A 86 5.32 3.57 -1.70
CA LYS A 86 4.51 4.75 -2.03
C LYS A 86 5.25 6.00 -1.55
N ASN A 87 5.45 6.93 -2.48
CA ASN A 87 6.12 8.20 -2.26
C ASN A 87 5.24 9.34 -2.79
N GLU A 88 5.65 10.60 -2.57
CA GLU A 88 4.90 11.80 -2.96
C GLU A 88 4.54 11.86 -4.45
N SER A 89 5.28 11.17 -5.33
CA SER A 89 4.96 11.15 -6.76
C SER A 89 3.70 10.34 -7.08
N PHE A 90 3.19 9.51 -6.16
CA PHE A 90 1.89 8.84 -6.29
C PHE A 90 0.71 9.73 -5.86
N ASP A 91 0.99 10.88 -5.23
CA ASP A 91 0.02 11.87 -4.78
C ASP A 91 0.00 13.11 -5.68
N PHE A 92 0.58 13.01 -6.88
CA PHE A 92 0.63 14.11 -7.84
C PHE A 92 -0.75 14.36 -8.46
N ASP A 93 -1.07 15.62 -8.79
CA ASP A 93 -2.42 16.07 -9.16
C ASP A 93 -3.06 15.28 -10.33
N ASP A 94 -2.23 14.78 -11.27
CA ASP A 94 -2.70 13.98 -12.41
C ASP A 94 -3.12 12.54 -12.03
N ILE A 95 -2.88 12.13 -10.79
CA ILE A 95 -3.21 10.79 -10.27
C ILE A 95 -4.42 10.91 -9.36
N SER A 96 -5.59 10.57 -9.90
CA SER A 96 -6.83 10.60 -9.13
C SER A 96 -6.99 9.35 -8.24
N ASN A 97 -7.63 9.52 -7.08
CA ASN A 97 -8.02 8.39 -6.23
C ASN A 97 -8.94 7.41 -6.96
N ILE A 98 -9.76 7.88 -7.92
CA ILE A 98 -10.60 7.02 -8.77
C ILE A 98 -9.72 6.05 -9.58
N HIS A 99 -8.66 6.56 -10.21
CA HIS A 99 -7.73 5.71 -10.98
C HIS A 99 -7.00 4.70 -10.09
N LEU A 100 -6.63 5.09 -8.87
CA LEU A 100 -5.99 4.20 -7.90
C LEU A 100 -6.97 3.12 -7.39
N SER A 101 -8.23 3.50 -7.16
CA SER A 101 -9.32 2.61 -6.75
C SER A 101 -9.67 1.57 -7.81
N HIS A 102 -9.79 1.97 -9.08
CA HIS A 102 -10.02 1.03 -10.19
C HIS A 102 -8.94 -0.04 -10.25
N LEU A 103 -7.68 0.35 -10.03
CA LEU A 103 -6.54 -0.56 -10.02
C LEU A 103 -6.31 -1.28 -8.68
N LYS A 104 -7.21 -1.11 -7.70
CA LYS A 104 -7.07 -1.67 -6.35
C LYS A 104 -5.66 -1.41 -5.79
N PHE A 105 -5.16 -0.19 -5.97
CA PHE A 105 -3.76 0.14 -5.74
C PHE A 105 -3.36 -0.22 -4.31
N SER A 106 -2.31 -1.02 -4.17
CA SER A 106 -1.88 -1.59 -2.90
C SER A 106 -0.44 -1.27 -2.57
N TYR A 107 -0.16 -0.92 -1.31
CA TYR A 107 1.17 -0.48 -0.89
C TYR A 107 1.40 -0.70 0.62
N PRO A 108 2.65 -0.94 1.05
CA PRO A 108 2.97 -1.00 2.46
C PRO A 108 2.94 0.40 3.08
N SER A 109 2.42 0.50 4.30
CA SER A 109 2.36 1.75 5.07
C SER A 109 2.65 1.51 6.54
N LEU A 110 3.31 2.46 7.20
CA LEU A 110 3.56 2.41 8.65
C LEU A 110 2.33 2.81 9.47
N SER A 111 1.45 3.60 8.87
CA SER A 111 0.20 4.04 9.47
C SER A 111 -0.95 3.94 8.48
N ARG A 112 -2.16 3.77 9.02
CA ARG A 112 -3.40 3.82 8.26
C ARG A 112 -4.17 5.08 8.69
N PRO A 113 -4.29 6.10 7.83
CA PRO A 113 -5.14 7.24 8.15
C PRO A 113 -6.61 6.81 8.14
N TYR A 114 -7.46 7.57 8.84
CA TYR A 114 -8.91 7.38 8.79
C TYR A 114 -9.45 7.60 7.39
N SER A 115 -10.34 6.71 6.94
CA SER A 115 -11.14 6.94 5.75
C SER A 115 -12.38 7.78 6.09
N ILE A 116 -12.90 8.48 5.09
CA ILE A 116 -14.17 9.21 5.21
C ILE A 116 -15.28 8.22 5.59
N GLY A 117 -16.06 8.56 6.63
CA GLY A 117 -17.17 7.72 7.11
C GLY A 117 -16.79 6.72 8.21
N GLU A 118 -15.50 6.60 8.56
CA GLU A 118 -15.10 5.82 9.75
C GLU A 118 -15.50 6.53 11.04
N THR A 119 -15.92 5.76 12.04
CA THR A 119 -16.14 6.26 13.39
C THR A 119 -14.80 6.70 13.99
N LEU A 120 -14.73 7.94 14.47
CA LEU A 120 -13.53 8.46 15.09
C LEU A 120 -13.26 7.78 16.44
N GLU A 121 -12.03 7.33 16.64
CA GLU A 121 -11.60 6.78 17.93
C GLU A 121 -11.60 7.86 19.04
N PRO A 122 -11.74 7.47 20.33
CA PRO A 122 -11.79 8.41 21.44
C PRO A 122 -10.61 9.39 21.48
N PHE A 123 -9.39 8.93 21.16
CA PHE A 123 -8.22 9.79 21.07
C PHE A 123 -8.40 10.93 20.06
N VAL A 124 -8.94 10.63 18.87
CA VAL A 124 -9.14 11.61 17.80
C VAL A 124 -10.16 12.66 18.22
N LEU A 125 -11.25 12.23 18.86
CA LEU A 125 -12.29 13.11 19.39
C LEU A 125 -11.71 14.06 20.45
N THR A 126 -11.02 13.52 21.46
CA THR A 126 -10.40 14.34 22.52
C THR A 126 -9.33 15.28 21.97
N TYR A 127 -8.55 14.85 20.97
CA TYR A 127 -7.55 15.70 20.32
C TYR A 127 -8.23 16.86 19.57
N LEU A 128 -9.29 16.58 18.83
CA LEU A 128 -10.08 17.58 18.10
C LEU A 128 -10.70 18.61 19.06
N GLU A 129 -11.31 18.16 20.15
CA GLU A 129 -11.89 19.04 21.17
C GLU A 129 -10.84 19.96 21.81
N ARG A 130 -9.64 19.43 22.06
CA ARG A 130 -8.56 20.18 22.74
C ARG A 130 -7.82 21.14 21.82
N PHE A 131 -7.58 20.76 20.57
CA PHE A 131 -6.69 21.48 19.65
C PHE A 131 -7.40 22.09 18.44
N GLY A 132 -8.71 21.84 18.27
CA GLY A 132 -9.51 22.40 17.17
C GLY A 132 -9.20 21.80 15.80
N THR A 133 -8.39 20.75 15.71
CA THR A 133 -8.02 20.06 14.48
C THR A 133 -7.74 18.58 14.75
N THR A 134 -7.83 17.72 13.73
CA THR A 134 -7.50 16.29 13.86
C THR A 134 -5.99 16.09 14.03
N PRO A 135 -5.54 15.01 14.71
CA PRO A 135 -4.12 14.74 14.85
C PRO A 135 -3.50 14.47 13.48
N ASN A 136 -2.34 15.05 13.22
CA ASN A 136 -1.54 14.66 12.07
C ASN A 136 -0.83 13.32 12.35
N LYS A 137 -0.21 12.74 11.31
CA LYS A 137 0.51 11.45 11.41
C LYS A 137 1.56 11.38 12.54
N TYR A 138 2.18 12.50 12.91
CA TYR A 138 3.18 12.54 13.97
C TYR A 138 2.53 12.54 15.36
N ALA A 139 1.46 13.30 15.55
CA ALA A 139 0.68 13.32 16.80
C ALA A 139 0.05 11.95 17.06
N ALA A 140 -0.58 11.34 16.04
CA ALA A 140 -1.13 10.00 16.14
C ALA A 140 -0.05 8.96 16.45
N ARG A 141 1.10 9.01 15.75
CA ARG A 141 2.23 8.11 16.03
C ARG A 141 2.78 8.25 17.45
N GLY A 142 2.91 9.48 17.95
CA GLY A 142 3.40 9.74 19.29
C GLY A 142 2.46 9.19 20.36
N PHE A 143 1.16 9.37 20.18
CA PHE A 143 0.14 8.80 21.07
C PHE A 143 0.19 7.28 21.07
N ASP A 144 0.07 6.67 19.89
CA ASP A 144 0.05 5.21 19.71
C ASP A 144 1.31 4.53 20.27
N LEU A 145 2.49 5.10 19.99
CA LEU A 145 3.76 4.58 20.49
C LEU A 145 3.84 4.65 22.02
N THR A 146 3.45 5.78 22.59
CA THR A 146 3.50 5.96 24.06
C THR A 146 2.54 5.00 24.75
N LEU A 147 1.32 4.87 24.23
CA LEU A 147 0.32 3.96 24.75
C LEU A 147 0.79 2.50 24.67
N ASP A 148 1.36 2.09 23.55
CA ASP A 148 1.91 0.74 23.35
C ASP A 148 2.99 0.40 24.39
N LEU A 149 3.95 1.29 24.60
CA LEU A 149 5.03 1.10 25.57
C LEU A 149 4.51 1.02 27.00
N ILE A 150 3.56 1.89 27.38
CA ILE A 150 2.94 1.89 28.71
C ILE A 150 2.19 0.58 28.95
N LEU A 151 1.38 0.13 27.99
CA LEU A 151 0.60 -1.10 28.14
C LEU A 151 1.48 -2.35 28.21
N ARG A 152 2.56 -2.40 27.42
CA ARG A 152 3.55 -3.49 27.48
C ARG A 152 4.30 -3.51 28.81
N GLN A 153 4.71 -2.35 29.32
CA GLN A 153 5.36 -2.27 30.64
C GLN A 153 4.38 -2.67 31.76
N ALA A 154 3.12 -2.23 31.69
CA ALA A 154 2.10 -2.55 32.67
C ALA A 154 1.74 -4.04 32.70
N SER A 155 1.90 -4.76 31.57
CA SER A 155 1.64 -6.19 31.48
C SER A 155 2.83 -7.08 31.85
N THR A 156 3.98 -6.51 32.22
CA THR A 156 5.23 -7.25 32.47
C THR A 156 5.82 -6.92 33.84
N ASN A 157 6.21 -7.94 34.60
CA ASN A 157 6.83 -7.79 35.94
C ASN A 157 8.35 -7.52 35.90
N GLY A 158 8.87 -7.05 34.76
CA GLY A 158 10.30 -6.91 34.48
C GLY A 158 10.62 -5.69 33.63
N PRO A 159 11.89 -5.55 33.18
CA PRO A 159 12.30 -4.44 32.33
C PRO A 159 11.50 -4.39 31.02
N LEU A 160 11.20 -3.18 30.55
CA LEU A 160 10.50 -2.93 29.28
C LEU A 160 11.08 -3.73 28.11
N THR A 161 12.40 -3.91 28.07
CA THR A 161 13.09 -4.67 27.01
C THR A 161 12.59 -6.11 26.86
N GLN A 162 12.13 -6.74 27.93
CA GLN A 162 11.51 -8.06 27.90
C GLN A 162 10.07 -8.01 27.36
N ALA A 163 9.35 -6.91 27.62
CA ALA A 163 7.98 -6.69 27.16
C ALA A 163 7.88 -6.25 25.68
N LEU A 164 8.97 -5.72 25.12
CA LEU A 164 9.00 -5.26 23.72
C LEU A 164 8.89 -6.42 22.74
N VAL A 165 9.61 -7.53 23.00
CA VAL A 165 9.64 -8.67 22.09
C VAL A 165 8.59 -9.67 22.49
N MET A 166 7.44 -9.61 21.82
CA MET A 166 6.36 -10.57 21.97
C MET A 166 5.88 -11.03 20.59
N PRO A 167 5.30 -12.24 20.47
CA PRO A 167 4.91 -12.80 19.18
C PRO A 167 3.78 -12.03 18.50
N GLU A 168 2.95 -11.34 19.29
CA GLU A 168 1.74 -10.68 18.81
C GLU A 168 2.01 -9.23 18.36
N THR A 169 1.33 -8.83 17.28
CA THR A 169 1.32 -7.45 16.79
C THR A 169 0.24 -6.67 17.54
N THR A 170 0.56 -5.48 18.05
CA THR A 170 -0.42 -4.56 18.62
C THR A 170 -0.83 -3.52 17.58
N GLN A 171 -2.06 -3.03 17.70
CA GLN A 171 -2.64 -1.98 16.86
C GLN A 171 -3.39 -1.00 17.75
N TYR A 172 -3.31 0.29 17.39
CA TYR A 172 -4.00 1.38 18.09
C TYR A 172 -4.75 2.26 17.08
N THR A 173 -4.69 3.59 17.22
CA THR A 173 -5.45 4.53 16.40
C THR A 173 -5.07 4.43 14.93
N GLU A 174 -3.79 4.61 14.56
CA GLU A 174 -3.34 4.57 13.17
C GLU A 174 -2.16 3.62 12.95
N ASN A 175 -1.57 3.09 14.02
CA ASN A 175 -0.26 2.43 13.96
C ASN A 175 -0.28 1.00 14.50
N LYS A 176 0.58 0.16 13.91
CA LYS A 176 0.91 -1.18 14.40
C LYS A 176 2.32 -1.24 15.00
N PHE A 177 2.49 -2.15 15.97
CA PHE A 177 3.78 -2.41 16.61
C PHE A 177 4.08 -3.90 16.74
N ARG A 178 5.27 -4.28 16.29
CA ARG A 178 5.90 -5.58 16.54
C ARG A 178 7.40 -5.34 16.58
N TYR A 179 7.98 -5.36 17.76
CA TYR A 179 9.39 -5.04 17.91
C TYR A 179 10.26 -6.27 17.76
N GLU A 180 11.37 -6.11 17.06
CA GLU A 180 12.44 -7.10 16.96
C GLU A 180 13.77 -6.44 17.30
N LEU A 181 14.72 -7.24 17.80
CA LEU A 181 16.07 -6.75 18.08
C LEU A 181 16.75 -6.40 16.73
N GLY A 182 17.21 -5.16 16.60
CA GLY A 182 17.92 -4.70 15.41
C GLY A 182 19.31 -5.33 15.29
N PRO A 183 19.83 -5.52 14.07
CA PRO A 183 21.16 -6.10 13.86
C PRO A 183 22.30 -5.23 14.43
N GLN A 184 22.06 -3.93 14.64
CA GLN A 184 23.01 -2.99 15.26
C GLN A 184 22.68 -2.70 16.74
N GLY A 185 21.82 -3.52 17.36
CA GLY A 185 21.25 -3.26 18.68
C GLY A 185 20.00 -2.37 18.61
N GLY A 186 19.39 -2.15 19.78
CA GLY A 186 18.10 -1.46 19.88
C GLY A 186 16.92 -2.32 19.35
N TYR A 187 15.73 -1.74 19.37
CA TYR A 187 14.51 -2.39 18.92
C TYR A 187 13.92 -1.67 17.72
N GLU A 188 13.57 -2.42 16.68
CA GLU A 188 12.96 -1.90 15.46
C GLU A 188 11.51 -2.37 15.37
N ASN A 189 10.60 -1.46 15.03
CA ASN A 189 9.24 -1.86 14.69
C ASN A 189 9.22 -2.51 13.30
N LYS A 190 8.78 -3.77 13.23
CA LYS A 190 8.61 -4.56 12.02
C LYS A 190 7.15 -4.72 11.59
N ALA A 191 6.21 -4.11 12.31
CA ALA A 191 4.82 -4.09 11.90
C ALA A 191 4.57 -3.00 10.87
N PHE A 192 3.77 -3.32 9.87
CA PHE A 192 3.29 -2.41 8.83
C PHE A 192 1.91 -2.89 8.38
N TYR A 193 1.16 -2.00 7.75
CA TYR A 193 -0.06 -2.32 7.03
C TYR A 193 0.28 -2.59 5.57
N LEU A 194 -0.40 -3.55 4.96
CA LEU A 194 -0.51 -3.59 3.50
C LEU A 194 -1.85 -2.97 3.14
N LEU A 195 -1.87 -1.72 2.70
CA LEU A 195 -3.08 -0.97 2.41
C LEU A 195 -3.52 -1.19 0.96
N LYS A 196 -4.82 -1.07 0.70
CA LYS A 196 -5.44 -1.13 -0.62
C LYS A 196 -6.51 -0.06 -0.77
N TYR A 197 -6.51 0.63 -1.91
CA TYR A 197 -7.63 1.48 -2.31
C TYR A 197 -8.88 0.66 -2.62
N THR A 198 -10.01 1.04 -2.02
CA THR A 198 -11.32 0.42 -2.27
C THR A 198 -12.02 1.08 -3.44
N GLN A 199 -13.06 0.44 -3.99
CA GLN A 199 -13.79 0.95 -5.16
C GLN A 199 -14.52 2.28 -4.90
N ASP A 200 -14.84 2.57 -3.63
CA ASP A 200 -15.45 3.80 -3.14
C ASP A 200 -14.44 4.88 -2.74
N MET A 201 -13.19 4.77 -3.19
CA MET A 201 -12.08 5.70 -2.90
C MET A 201 -11.62 5.74 -1.44
N GLY A 202 -12.06 4.78 -0.62
CA GLY A 202 -11.54 4.54 0.71
C GLY A 202 -10.22 3.76 0.71
N ILE A 203 -9.70 3.52 1.92
CA ILE A 203 -8.48 2.73 2.13
C ILE A 203 -8.74 1.66 3.20
N GLU A 204 -8.48 0.41 2.85
CA GLU A 204 -8.58 -0.72 3.78
C GLU A 204 -7.27 -1.49 3.87
N GLU A 205 -7.15 -2.30 4.91
CA GLU A 205 -6.04 -3.23 5.01
C GLU A 205 -6.30 -4.46 4.11
N LEU A 206 -5.38 -4.74 3.18
CA LEU A 206 -5.47 -5.84 2.23
C LEU A 206 -5.42 -7.22 2.90
N ILE A 207 -4.58 -7.36 3.93
CA ILE A 207 -4.43 -8.60 4.70
C ILE A 207 -4.43 -8.19 6.17
N ASN A 208 -5.49 -8.53 6.90
CA ASN A 208 -5.52 -8.27 8.32
C ASN A 208 -4.55 -9.22 9.04
N SER A 209 -3.37 -8.71 9.39
CA SER A 209 -2.30 -9.46 10.06
C SER A 209 -2.70 -9.98 11.45
N LEU A 210 -3.81 -9.50 12.02
CA LEU A 210 -4.34 -9.96 13.31
C LEU A 210 -5.29 -11.17 13.16
N GLY A 211 -5.73 -11.49 11.93
CA GLY A 211 -6.64 -12.61 11.64
C GLY A 211 -6.01 -13.78 10.89
N ALA A 212 -4.73 -13.67 10.48
CA ALA A 212 -4.02 -14.72 9.75
C ALA A 212 -3.45 -15.82 10.68
N ARG A 213 -4.33 -16.42 11.48
CA ARG A 213 -4.14 -17.74 12.10
C ARG A 213 -5.49 -18.46 12.08
N ASN A 214 -5.78 -19.12 10.97
CA ASN A 214 -6.66 -20.29 10.87
C ASN A 214 -6.28 -21.07 9.60
#